data_AF-A0A3M6R841-F1
#
_entry.id   AF-A0A3M6R841-F1
#
_cell.length_a   1.000
_cell.length_b   1.000
_cell.length_c   1.000
_cell.angle_alpha   90.00
_cell.angle_beta   90.00
_cell.angle_gamma   90.00
#
_symmetry.space_group_name_H-M   'P 1'
#
loop_
_entity.id
_entity.type
_entity.pdbx_description
1 polymer ?
#
loop_
_entity_poly.entity_id
_entity_poly.type
_entity_poly.pdbx_seq_one_letter_code
_entity_poly.pdbx_strand_id
1 'polypeptide(L)'
;MRFFLVFIALVAILFGLNMLQVVQQNVVLPWTALLAQICAWLVTTFDHTVMASGKVLWDPATGLGVSIEPGCNGVEACLLLFSAVLAYPSSWSAKFWGMTLGFVAIQIVNIARVISLFYLQLWDKAVFDFAHEYLWQALIMLDVFIVWLLWVRRVSLSAPSDASDDAALPPPPAAHA
;
A
#
# COMPACT_ATOMS: atom_id res chain seq x y z
N MET A 1 16.29 -10.22 -14.90
CA MET A 1 17.02 -10.72 -13.71
C MET A 1 17.40 -9.63 -12.71
N ARG A 2 18.03 -8.50 -13.12
CA ARG A 2 18.43 -7.43 -12.18
C ARG A 2 17.29 -6.88 -11.31
N PHE A 3 16.14 -6.54 -11.91
CA PHE A 3 14.96 -6.08 -11.19
C PHE A 3 14.54 -7.05 -10.07
N PHE A 4 14.39 -8.32 -10.42
CA PHE A 4 13.93 -9.35 -9.50
C PHE A 4 14.89 -9.52 -8.30
N LEU A 5 16.20 -9.55 -8.55
CA LEU A 5 17.19 -9.66 -7.47
C LEU A 5 17.15 -8.45 -6.52
N VAL A 6 17.08 -7.23 -7.07
CA VAL A 6 16.98 -6.01 -6.26
C VAL A 6 15.67 -5.99 -5.48
N PHE A 7 14.56 -6.38 -6.10
CA PHE A 7 13.26 -6.47 -5.45
C PHE A 7 13.30 -7.43 -4.25
N ILE A 8 13.78 -8.66 -4.44
CA ILE A 8 13.88 -9.66 -3.37
C ILE A 8 14.81 -9.17 -2.25
N ALA A 9 15.95 -8.56 -2.59
CA ALA A 9 16.85 -7.99 -1.60
C ALA A 9 16.18 -6.87 -0.80
N LEU A 10 15.47 -5.95 -1.45
CA LEU A 10 14.76 -4.86 -0.79
C LEU A 10 13.63 -5.38 0.11
N VAL A 11 12.84 -6.35 -0.34
CA VAL A 11 11.82 -7.00 0.48
C VAL A 11 12.46 -7.61 1.73
N ALA A 12 13.51 -8.42 1.56
CA ALA A 12 14.18 -9.06 2.69
C ALA A 12 14.75 -8.04 3.69
N ILE A 13 15.39 -6.98 3.20
CA ILE A 13 15.95 -5.92 4.05
C ILE A 13 14.85 -5.16 4.77
N LEU A 14 13.83 -4.68 4.05
CA LEU A 14 12.76 -3.85 4.64
C LEU A 14 11.90 -4.64 5.63
N PHE A 15 11.56 -5.89 5.31
CA PHE A 15 10.86 -6.76 6.26
C PHE A 15 11.75 -7.10 7.46
N GLY A 16 13.04 -7.37 7.25
CA GLY A 16 14.00 -7.60 8.33
C GLY A 16 14.12 -6.39 9.26
N LEU A 17 14.18 -5.18 8.71
CA LEU A 17 14.17 -3.93 9.47
C LEU A 17 12.84 -3.74 10.22
N ASN A 18 11.71 -4.05 9.59
CA ASN A 18 10.38 -3.99 10.22
C ASN A 18 10.30 -4.90 11.45
N MET A 19 11.00 -6.04 11.45
CA MET A 19 11.03 -6.97 12.60
C MET A 19 11.85 -6.46 13.78
N LEU A 20 12.67 -5.42 13.62
CA LEU A 20 13.44 -4.85 14.72
C LEU A 20 12.51 -4.20 15.75
N GLN A 21 12.70 -4.53 17.03
CA GLN A 21 11.88 -4.02 18.12
C GLN A 21 11.89 -2.47 18.20
N VAL A 22 13.02 -1.84 17.90
CA VAL A 22 13.14 -0.37 17.86
C VAL A 22 12.24 0.22 16.77
N VAL A 23 12.16 -0.41 15.60
CA VAL A 23 11.30 0.03 14.50
C VAL A 23 9.84 -0.19 14.86
N GLN A 24 9.51 -1.33 15.47
CA GLN A 24 8.16 -1.61 15.97
C GLN A 24 7.70 -0.54 16.96
N GLN A 25 8.51 -0.22 17.98
CA GLN A 25 8.13 0.70 19.04
C GLN A 25 8.09 2.17 18.62
N ASN A 26 9.01 2.61 17.74
CA ASN A 26 9.16 4.02 17.41
C ASN A 26 8.50 4.43 16.09
N VAL A 27 8.12 3.47 15.23
CA VAL A 27 7.54 3.75 13.92
C VAL A 27 6.21 3.04 13.76
N VAL A 28 6.19 1.71 13.87
CA VAL A 28 5.01 0.90 13.51
C VAL A 28 3.88 1.06 14.51
N LEU A 29 4.15 0.99 15.82
CA LEU A 29 3.13 1.14 16.86
C LEU A 29 2.56 2.58 16.91
N PRO A 30 3.37 3.66 16.86
CA PRO A 30 2.84 5.02 16.73
C PRO A 30 1.98 5.20 15.49
N TRP A 31 2.41 4.65 14.34
CA TRP A 31 1.61 4.65 13.11
C TRP A 31 0.27 3.92 13.28
N THR A 32 0.31 2.75 13.91
CA THR A 32 -0.88 1.94 14.18
C THR A 32 -1.85 2.67 15.10
N ALA A 33 -1.34 3.38 16.11
CA ALA A 33 -2.17 4.19 17.00
C ALA A 33 -2.80 5.39 16.27
N LEU A 34 -2.04 6.04 15.39
CA LEU A 34 -2.58 7.11 14.53
C LEU A 34 -3.68 6.57 13.61
N LEU A 35 -3.47 5.41 13.00
CA LEU A 35 -4.47 4.75 12.17
C LEU A 35 -5.76 4.46 12.95
N ALA A 36 -5.64 3.93 14.18
CA ALA A 36 -6.80 3.69 15.04
C ALA A 36 -7.56 4.98 15.36
N GLN A 37 -6.85 6.07 15.63
CA GLN A 37 -7.45 7.40 15.86
C GLN A 37 -8.17 7.93 14.61
N ILE A 38 -7.57 7.78 13.42
CA ILE A 38 -8.22 8.16 12.16
C ILE A 38 -9.50 7.35 11.94
N CYS A 39 -9.46 6.03 12.19
CA CYS A 39 -10.63 5.18 12.08
C CYS A 39 -11.74 5.60 13.06
N ALA A 40 -11.40 5.86 14.33
CA ALA A 40 -12.36 6.36 15.30
C ALA A 40 -12.95 7.71 14.89
N TRP A 41 -12.13 8.64 14.42
CA TRP A 41 -12.60 9.94 13.94
C TRP A 41 -13.57 9.81 12.75
N LEU A 42 -13.28 8.91 11.81
CA LEU A 42 -14.18 8.64 10.68
C LEU A 42 -15.50 7.99 11.14
N VAL A 43 -15.44 6.98 12.00
CA VAL A 43 -16.62 6.27 12.48
C VAL A 43 -17.52 7.15 13.32
N THR A 44 -16.94 8.01 14.17
CA THR A 44 -17.69 8.94 15.02
C THR A 44 -18.46 10.02 14.25
N THR A 45 -18.29 10.14 12.93
CA THR A 45 -19.16 10.97 12.08
C THR A 45 -20.58 10.41 11.94
N PHE A 46 -20.78 9.10 12.16
CA PHE A 46 -22.08 8.43 12.07
C PHE A 46 -22.41 7.50 13.25
N ASP A 47 -21.40 7.11 14.05
CA ASP A 47 -21.55 6.29 15.25
C ASP A 47 -20.75 6.89 16.42
N HIS A 48 -21.43 7.68 17.25
CA HIS A 48 -20.82 8.44 18.35
C HIS A 48 -20.36 7.58 19.54
N THR A 49 -20.60 6.27 19.53
CA THR A 49 -20.22 5.39 20.64
C THR A 49 -18.79 4.88 20.54
N VAL A 50 -18.17 4.91 19.36
CA VAL A 50 -16.85 4.30 19.13
C VAL A 50 -15.72 5.18 19.67
N MET A 51 -14.78 4.55 20.37
CA MET A 51 -13.59 5.20 20.92
C MET A 51 -12.30 4.49 20.50
N ALA A 52 -11.19 5.23 20.41
CA ALA A 52 -9.86 4.67 20.23
C ALA A 52 -8.97 4.93 21.45
N SER A 53 -8.17 3.93 21.83
CA SER A 53 -7.11 4.05 22.83
C SER A 53 -5.87 3.30 22.37
N GLY A 54 -4.80 4.04 22.07
CA GLY A 54 -3.61 3.47 21.44
C GLY A 54 -3.97 2.81 20.09
N LYS A 55 -3.70 1.52 19.97
CA LYS A 55 -4.00 0.69 18.78
C LYS A 55 -5.37 0.02 18.81
N VAL A 56 -6.17 0.25 19.85
CA VAL A 56 -7.46 -0.44 20.06
C VAL A 56 -8.61 0.48 19.68
N LEU A 57 -9.53 -0.04 18.88
CA LEU A 57 -10.81 0.58 18.55
C LEU A 57 -11.92 -0.23 19.23
N TRP A 58 -12.72 0.39 20.09
CA TRP A 58 -13.68 -0.31 20.93
C TRP A 58 -14.95 0.51 21.18
N ASP A 59 -16.02 -0.18 21.52
CA ASP A 59 -17.29 0.40 21.93
C ASP A 59 -17.45 0.29 23.46
N PRO A 60 -17.54 1.41 24.20
CA PRO A 60 -17.75 1.43 25.64
C PRO A 60 -19.08 0.86 26.12
N ALA A 61 -20.12 0.86 25.27
CA ALA A 61 -21.43 0.33 25.64
C ALA A 61 -21.43 -1.20 25.69
N THR A 62 -20.74 -1.85 24.76
CA THR A 62 -20.66 -3.31 24.68
C THR A 62 -19.38 -3.89 25.30
N GLY A 63 -18.34 -3.08 25.46
CA GLY A 63 -17.01 -3.52 25.93
C GLY A 63 -16.23 -4.32 24.89
N LEU A 64 -16.75 -4.44 23.67
CA LEU A 64 -16.12 -5.17 22.57
C LEU A 64 -15.31 -4.23 21.66
N GLY A 65 -14.28 -4.78 21.02
CA GLY A 65 -13.42 -3.99 20.15
C GLY A 65 -12.39 -4.84 19.40
N VAL A 66 -11.64 -4.17 18.55
CA VAL A 66 -10.55 -4.75 17.76
C VAL A 66 -9.23 -4.06 18.12
N SER A 67 -8.19 -4.85 18.34
CA SER A 67 -6.82 -4.37 18.45
C SER A 67 -6.16 -4.46 17.08
N ILE A 68 -5.66 -3.35 16.56
CA ILE A 68 -4.92 -3.34 15.30
C ILE A 68 -3.50 -3.80 15.60
N GLU A 69 -3.16 -5.02 15.18
CA GLU A 69 -1.82 -5.58 15.38
C GLU A 69 -0.89 -5.30 14.18
N PRO A 70 0.44 -5.37 14.37
CA PRO A 70 1.38 -5.44 13.26
C PRO A 70 0.96 -6.53 12.26
N GLY A 71 1.00 -6.23 10.95
CA GLY A 71 0.34 -7.02 9.91
C GLY A 71 -1.05 -6.51 9.49
N CYS A 72 -1.72 -5.73 10.34
CA CYS A 72 -3.05 -5.18 10.06
C CYS A 72 -3.10 -3.67 9.81
N ASN A 73 -1.95 -3.00 9.94
CA ASN A 73 -1.82 -1.54 9.86
C ASN A 73 -1.43 -1.02 8.47
N GLY A 74 -1.29 -1.91 7.48
CA GLY A 74 -0.96 -1.60 6.09
C GLY A 74 0.54 -1.41 5.81
N VAL A 75 1.41 -1.50 6.82
CA VAL A 75 2.85 -1.25 6.66
C VAL A 75 3.49 -2.30 5.76
N GLU A 76 3.22 -3.59 5.95
CA GLU A 76 3.80 -4.68 5.17
C GLU A 76 3.44 -4.58 3.69
N ALA A 77 2.19 -4.21 3.38
CA ALA A 77 1.72 -3.95 2.03
C ALA A 77 2.47 -2.77 1.39
N CYS A 78 2.68 -1.69 2.15
CA CYS A 78 3.47 -0.54 1.70
C CYS A 78 4.94 -0.92 1.45
N LEU A 79 5.57 -1.70 2.34
CA LEU A 79 6.96 -2.16 2.16
C LEU A 79 7.11 -3.00 0.89
N LEU A 80 6.13 -3.85 0.59
CA LEU A 80 6.11 -4.66 -0.63
C LEU A 80 6.01 -3.76 -1.88
N LEU A 81 5.08 -2.80 -1.88
CA LEU A 81 4.94 -1.83 -2.97
C LEU A 81 6.20 -1.00 -3.16
N PHE A 82 6.77 -0.47 -2.07
CA PHE A 82 7.96 0.37 -2.11
C PHE A 82 9.16 -0.40 -2.64
N SER A 83 9.30 -1.68 -2.25
CA SER A 83 10.33 -2.56 -2.81
C SER A 83 10.18 -2.70 -4.33
N ALA A 84 8.96 -2.87 -4.83
CA ALA A 84 8.69 -2.97 -6.27
C ALA A 84 9.02 -1.67 -7.01
N VAL A 85 8.55 -0.53 -6.49
CA VAL A 85 8.80 0.81 -7.06
C VAL A 85 10.28 1.16 -7.06
N LEU A 86 10.99 0.88 -5.97
CA LEU A 86 12.42 1.14 -5.84
C LEU A 86 13.25 0.22 -6.74
N ALA A 87 12.85 -1.04 -6.93
CA ALA A 87 13.55 -1.96 -7.83
C ALA A 87 13.38 -1.59 -9.32
N TYR A 88 12.27 -0.93 -9.69
CA TYR A 88 11.95 -0.65 -11.10
C TYR A 88 12.77 0.49 -11.69
N PRO A 89 13.37 0.33 -12.88
CA PRO A 89 14.21 1.34 -13.50
C PRO A 89 13.35 2.51 -13.99
N SER A 90 13.28 3.57 -13.19
CA SER A 90 12.49 4.78 -13.45
C SER A 90 13.11 5.98 -12.76
N SER A 91 12.69 7.19 -13.15
CA SER A 91 13.17 8.42 -12.52
C SER A 91 12.79 8.49 -11.04
N TRP A 92 13.60 9.17 -10.23
CA TRP A 92 13.33 9.36 -8.80
C TRP A 92 12.01 10.10 -8.54
N SER A 93 11.60 11.01 -9.43
CA SER A 93 10.30 11.67 -9.35
C SER A 93 9.14 10.68 -9.53
N ALA A 94 9.24 9.79 -10.52
CA ALA A 94 8.23 8.74 -10.73
C ALA A 94 8.14 7.78 -9.53
N LYS A 95 9.28 7.43 -8.92
CA LYS A 95 9.33 6.61 -7.71
C LYS A 95 8.66 7.31 -6.53
N PHE A 96 9.00 8.58 -6.27
CA PHE A 96 8.41 9.36 -5.19
C PHE A 96 6.88 9.41 -5.30
N TRP A 97 6.35 9.78 -6.48
CA TRP A 97 4.91 9.83 -6.69
C TRP A 97 4.24 8.45 -6.64
N GLY A 98 4.92 7.40 -7.13
CA GLY A 98 4.44 6.03 -7.03
C GLY A 98 4.30 5.55 -5.59
N MET A 99 5.32 5.79 -4.77
CA MET A 99 5.29 5.45 -3.34
C MET A 99 4.25 6.27 -2.61
N THR A 100 4.19 7.59 -2.81
CA THR A 100 3.24 8.46 -2.10
C THR A 100 1.80 8.16 -2.45
N LEU A 101 1.45 8.08 -3.74
CA LEU A 101 0.08 7.79 -4.16
C LEU A 101 -0.32 6.36 -3.80
N GLY A 102 0.59 5.41 -3.94
CA GLY A 102 0.32 4.03 -3.59
C GLY A 102 0.17 3.82 -2.08
N PHE A 103 0.96 4.52 -1.26
CA PHE A 103 0.77 4.56 0.19
C PHE A 103 -0.63 5.06 0.55
N VAL A 104 -1.07 6.17 -0.05
CA VAL A 104 -2.41 6.71 0.20
C VAL A 104 -3.50 5.71 -0.22
N ALA A 105 -3.37 5.08 -1.38
CA ALA A 105 -4.32 4.07 -1.86
C ALA A 105 -4.45 2.89 -0.87
N ILE A 106 -3.30 2.31 -0.48
CA ILE A 106 -3.25 1.19 0.48
C ILE A 106 -3.88 1.60 1.82
N GLN A 107 -3.58 2.80 2.32
CA GLN A 107 -4.13 3.25 3.60
C GLN A 107 -5.64 3.48 3.56
N ILE A 108 -6.20 3.94 2.43
CA ILE A 108 -7.66 4.06 2.26
C ILE A 108 -8.32 2.68 2.37
N VAL A 109 -7.81 1.68 1.64
CA VAL A 109 -8.34 0.32 1.71
C VAL A 109 -8.13 -0.28 3.10
N ASN A 110 -7.00 0.00 3.75
CA ASN A 110 -6.73 -0.49 5.10
C ASN A 110 -7.62 0.15 6.17
N ILE A 111 -7.99 1.42 6.04
CA ILE A 111 -8.99 2.06 6.91
C ILE A 111 -10.35 1.37 6.75
N ALA A 112 -10.78 1.14 5.51
CA ALA A 112 -12.02 0.42 5.24
C ALA A 112 -12.00 -0.99 5.84
N ARG A 113 -10.87 -1.68 5.77
CA ARG A 113 -10.63 -2.97 6.43
C ARG A 113 -10.85 -2.90 7.94
N VAL A 114 -10.16 -1.99 8.62
CA VAL A 114 -10.21 -1.88 10.09
C VAL A 114 -11.63 -1.58 10.57
N ILE A 115 -12.31 -0.62 9.93
CA ILE A 115 -13.70 -0.27 10.27
C ILE A 115 -14.64 -1.45 10.03
N SER A 116 -14.48 -2.15 8.90
CA SER A 116 -15.31 -3.33 8.60
C SER A 116 -15.11 -4.44 9.62
N LEU A 117 -13.84 -4.74 9.97
CA LEU A 117 -13.50 -5.74 10.97
C LEU A 117 -14.03 -5.39 12.36
N PHE A 118 -14.02 -4.11 12.73
CA PHE A 118 -14.64 -3.64 13.97
C PHE A 118 -16.12 -4.01 14.05
N TYR A 119 -16.90 -3.71 13.01
CA TYR A 119 -18.34 -4.04 13.01
C TYR A 119 -18.61 -5.54 12.88
N LEU A 120 -17.78 -6.28 12.12
CA LEU A 120 -17.89 -7.74 12.06
C LEU A 120 -17.64 -8.38 13.42
N GLN A 121 -16.67 -7.85 14.19
CA GLN A 121 -16.39 -8.33 15.55
C GLN A 121 -17.58 -8.15 16.50
N LEU A 122 -18.38 -7.09 16.31
CA LEU A 122 -19.60 -6.85 17.09
C LEU A 122 -20.77 -7.75 16.64
N TRP A 123 -20.80 -8.14 15.37
CA TRP A 123 -21.92 -8.87 14.78
C TRP A 123 -21.76 -10.40 14.88
N ASP A 124 -20.64 -10.95 14.42
CA ASP A 124 -20.40 -12.40 14.41
C ASP A 124 -18.90 -12.71 14.35
N LYS A 125 -18.40 -13.45 15.34
CA LYS A 125 -16.97 -13.78 15.43
C LYS A 125 -16.49 -14.72 14.33
N ALA A 126 -17.31 -15.67 13.86
CA ALA A 126 -16.88 -16.58 12.80
C ALA A 126 -16.72 -15.85 11.46
N VAL A 127 -17.60 -14.90 11.17
CA VAL A 127 -17.46 -14.03 9.98
C VAL A 127 -16.26 -13.10 10.13
N PHE A 128 -16.03 -12.55 11.32
CA PHE A 128 -14.82 -11.78 11.61
C PHE A 128 -13.56 -12.60 11.33
N ASP A 129 -13.45 -13.82 11.88
CA ASP A 129 -12.27 -14.67 11.73
C ASP A 129 -12.01 -14.97 10.24
N PHE A 130 -13.05 -15.34 9.47
CA PHE A 130 -12.94 -15.53 8.02
C PHE A 130 -12.48 -14.26 7.29
N ALA A 131 -13.10 -13.11 7.61
CA ALA A 131 -12.80 -11.86 6.93
C ALA A 131 -11.38 -11.38 7.24
N HIS A 132 -10.97 -11.52 8.49
CA HIS A 132 -9.67 -11.12 9.01
C HIS A 132 -8.53 -11.96 8.42
N GLU A 133 -8.70 -13.29 8.35
CA GLU A 133 -7.65 -14.21 7.91
C GLU A 133 -7.54 -14.32 6.38
N TYR A 134 -8.67 -14.28 5.67
CA TYR A 134 -8.70 -14.61 4.24
C TYR A 134 -9.15 -13.45 3.36
N LEU A 135 -10.35 -12.91 3.58
CA LEU A 135 -10.96 -11.95 2.66
C LEU A 135 -10.12 -10.68 2.55
N TRP A 136 -9.84 -10.03 3.68
CA TRP A 136 -9.09 -8.78 3.68
C TRP A 136 -7.63 -8.97 3.28
N GLN A 137 -7.03 -10.12 3.60
CA GLN A 137 -5.69 -10.45 3.17
C GLN A 137 -5.59 -10.52 1.65
N ALA A 138 -6.57 -11.17 1.00
CA ALA A 138 -6.64 -11.23 -0.46
C ALA A 138 -6.89 -9.85 -1.08
N LEU A 139 -7.80 -9.05 -0.51
CA LEU A 139 -8.13 -7.72 -1.03
C LEU A 139 -6.96 -6.74 -0.94
N ILE A 140 -6.19 -6.72 0.16
CA ILE A 140 -5.01 -5.87 0.30
C ILE A 140 -3.91 -6.29 -0.69
N MET A 141 -3.69 -7.58 -0.89
CA MET A 141 -2.73 -8.05 -1.89
C MET A 141 -3.14 -7.69 -3.31
N LEU A 142 -4.44 -7.78 -3.61
CA LEU A 142 -4.98 -7.34 -4.88
C LEU A 142 -4.78 -5.83 -5.08
N ASP A 143 -5.03 -5.02 -4.05
CA ASP A 143 -4.82 -3.57 -4.10
C ASP A 143 -3.37 -3.20 -4.41
N VAL A 144 -2.40 -3.78 -3.67
CA VAL A 144 -0.97 -3.60 -3.94
C VAL A 144 -0.63 -3.93 -5.39
N PHE A 145 -1.16 -5.05 -5.91
CA PHE A 145 -0.93 -5.48 -7.28
C PHE A 145 -1.54 -4.52 -8.30
N ILE A 146 -2.77 -4.04 -8.08
CA ILE A 146 -3.43 -3.07 -8.96
C ILE A 146 -2.68 -1.74 -8.96
N VAL A 147 -2.36 -1.18 -7.80
CA VAL A 147 -1.61 0.06 -7.64
C VAL A 147 -0.27 -0.04 -8.36
N TRP A 148 0.43 -1.16 -8.18
CA TRP A 148 1.68 -1.46 -8.87
C TRP A 148 1.52 -1.45 -10.39
N LEU A 149 0.55 -2.18 -10.93
CA LEU A 149 0.30 -2.26 -12.37
C LEU A 149 -0.06 -0.90 -12.98
N LEU A 150 -0.92 -0.14 -12.32
CA LEU A 150 -1.31 1.20 -12.77
C LEU A 150 -0.12 2.16 -12.80
N TRP A 151 0.74 2.11 -11.78
CA TRP A 151 1.96 2.90 -11.74
C TRP A 151 2.94 2.51 -12.84
N VAL A 152 3.26 1.22 -13.00
CA VAL A 152 4.17 0.72 -14.05
C VAL A 152 3.66 1.12 -15.43
N ARG A 153 2.35 0.93 -15.70
CA ARG A 153 1.74 1.34 -16.97
C ARG A 153 1.96 2.82 -17.25
N ARG A 154 1.76 3.68 -16.24
CA ARG A 154 1.94 5.13 -16.39
C ARG A 154 3.40 5.49 -16.65
N VAL A 155 4.34 4.89 -15.94
CA VAL A 155 5.78 5.11 -16.13
C VAL A 155 6.25 4.66 -17.50
N SER A 156 5.80 3.48 -17.97
CA SER A 156 6.17 2.96 -19.28
C SER A 156 5.61 3.79 -20.44
N LEU A 157 4.42 4.40 -20.27
CA LEU A 157 3.86 5.32 -21.27
C LEU A 157 4.57 6.68 -21.33
N SER A 158 5.23 7.08 -20.24
CA SER A 158 5.99 8.34 -20.18
C SER A 158 7.45 8.20 -20.58
N ALA A 159 7.93 6.98 -20.88
CA ALA A 159 9.24 6.79 -21.48
C ALA A 159 9.22 7.34 -22.92
N PRO A 160 10.13 8.26 -23.30
CA PRO A 160 10.21 8.74 -24.67
C PRO A 160 10.37 7.55 -25.62
N SER A 161 9.54 7.52 -26.65
CA SER A 161 9.74 6.63 -27.79
C SER A 161 11.03 7.03 -28.49
N ASP A 162 12.15 6.37 -28.19
CA ASP A 162 13.37 6.39 -29.02
C ASP A 162 13.13 5.61 -30.34
N ALA A 163 12.03 5.89 -31.02
CA ALA A 163 11.60 5.23 -32.25
C ALA A 163 10.85 6.23 -33.14
N SER A 164 11.55 7.29 -33.54
CA SER A 164 11.33 7.94 -34.84
C SER A 164 12.70 8.33 -35.42
N ASP A 165 13.60 7.35 -35.48
CA ASP A 165 14.87 7.44 -36.22
C ASP A 165 14.73 6.92 -37.67
N ASP A 166 13.50 6.70 -38.14
CA ASP A 166 13.18 6.22 -39.50
C ASP A 166 12.65 7.32 -40.45
N ALA A 167 12.81 8.60 -40.10
CA ALA A 167 12.52 9.71 -41.00
C ALA A 167 13.77 10.31 -41.68
N ALA A 168 14.91 9.60 -41.63
CA ALA A 168 16.08 9.89 -42.46
C ALA A 168 16.02 9.09 -43.77
N LEU A 169 14.98 9.30 -44.59
CA LEU A 169 15.10 8.99 -46.02
C LEU A 169 16.12 9.98 -46.61
N PRO A 170 17.28 9.53 -47.12
CA PRO A 170 18.20 10.42 -47.80
C PRO A 170 17.49 11.06 -49.02
N PRO A 171 17.76 12.34 -49.33
CA PRO A 171 17.17 12.98 -50.49
C PRO A 171 17.52 12.21 -51.77
N PRO A 172 16.59 12.11 -52.74
CA PRO A 172 16.84 11.40 -53.98
C PRO A 172 18.05 12.00 -54.72
N PRO A 173 18.85 11.17 -55.41
CA PRO A 173 20.05 11.65 -56.10
C PRO A 173 19.67 12.69 -57.16
N ALA A 174 20.45 13.79 -57.19
CA ALA A 174 20.27 14.85 -58.16
C ALA A 174 20.38 14.29 -59.59
N ALA A 175 19.33 14.51 -60.39
CA ALA A 175 19.36 14.16 -61.79
C ALA A 175 20.39 15.05 -62.50
N HIS A 176 21.50 14.45 -62.93
CA HIS A 176 22.43 15.08 -63.86
C HIS A 176 21.77 15.14 -65.24
N ALA A 177 21.56 16.35 -65.74
CA ALA A 177 21.23 16.67 -67.13
C ALA A 177 22.26 17.69 -67.65
#